data_AF-A0A917D415-F1
#
_entry.id   AF-A0A917D415-F1
#
_cell.length_a   1.000
_cell.length_b   1.000
_cell.length_c   1.000
_cell.angle_alpha   90.00
_cell.angle_beta   90.00
_cell.angle_gamma   90.00
#
_symmetry.space_group_name_H-M   'P 1'
#
loop_
_entity.id
_entity.type
_entity.pdbx_description
1 polymer ?
#
loop_
_entity_poly.entity_id
_entity_poly.type
_entity_poly.pdbx_seq_one_letter_code
_entity_poly.pdbx_strand_id
1 'polypeptide(L)'
;MYVDLVFLLNLFIDAAVLLMTAWVRGIRPRWIRIGCAAGIGACYVVMMFVPQLSFLFAFGIKFALSLLMVWAAFGFVGLQHFLRNIAAFYGVNFAAAGGVFGLYFLLQSSTSFWNGIWFMRTGGQGTAFNLSLLFLGIAFAAALLIYRLVLSGRKQREQLLSHVAEVIVQIGEREQRCKGLIDTGNHLYDPLTRTPVMIMEAALWAGDLPPSWMEKIKEAQVDRLLAGIGEETCVWQDRLRLVPYRGVNRGTQFMLALKPDRVRIEQEGRVFESHKVLIGLDGGKLVSDGAYQAIIHPSLIQNSNETLTQVGLQTGRELPK
;
A
#
# COMPACT_ATOMS: atom_id res chain seq x y z
N MET A 1 -35.08 13.82 -22.85
CA MET A 1 -33.81 13.13 -22.59
C MET A 1 -34.06 12.14 -21.47
N TYR A 2 -33.57 10.90 -21.59
CA TYR A 2 -33.74 9.89 -20.53
C TYR A 2 -32.72 10.15 -19.42
N VAL A 3 -33.11 10.96 -18.43
CA VAL A 3 -32.24 11.36 -17.30
C VAL A 3 -31.72 10.15 -16.55
N ASP A 4 -32.54 9.11 -16.40
CA ASP A 4 -32.16 7.85 -15.75
C ASP A 4 -31.01 7.13 -16.46
N LEU A 5 -31.01 7.15 -17.81
CA LEU A 5 -29.93 6.55 -18.61
C LEU A 5 -28.64 7.35 -18.47
N VAL A 6 -28.72 8.68 -18.45
CA VAL A 6 -27.55 9.55 -18.25
C VAL A 6 -26.96 9.34 -16.87
N PHE A 7 -27.81 9.23 -15.84
CA PHE A 7 -27.39 8.93 -14.48
C PHE A 7 -26.67 7.58 -14.41
N LEU A 8 -27.30 6.51 -14.89
CA LEU A 8 -26.72 5.17 -14.84
C LEU A 8 -25.40 5.08 -15.62
N LEU A 9 -25.34 5.67 -16.82
CA LEU A 9 -24.13 5.67 -17.63
C LEU A 9 -22.97 6.38 -16.92
N ASN A 10 -23.22 7.58 -16.35
CA ASN A 10 -22.18 8.30 -15.60
C ASN A 10 -21.80 7.57 -14.32
N LEU A 11 -22.76 6.93 -13.63
CA LEU A 11 -22.48 6.08 -12.48
C LEU A 11 -21.49 4.96 -12.83
N PHE A 12 -21.69 4.28 -13.98
CA PHE A 12 -20.79 3.22 -14.43
C PHE A 12 -19.43 3.76 -14.89
N ILE A 13 -19.40 4.86 -15.64
CA ILE A 13 -18.15 5.48 -16.12
C ILE A 13 -17.31 5.95 -14.93
N ASP A 14 -17.90 6.70 -14.01
CA ASP A 14 -17.20 7.22 -12.83
C ASP A 14 -16.72 6.07 -11.93
N ALA A 15 -17.54 5.03 -11.72
CA ALA A 15 -17.13 3.84 -10.99
C ALA A 15 -15.94 3.14 -11.68
N ALA A 16 -15.98 2.98 -13.00
CA ALA A 16 -14.90 2.35 -13.76
C ALA A 16 -13.60 3.15 -13.66
N VAL A 17 -13.66 4.47 -13.82
CA VAL A 17 -12.50 5.37 -13.67
C VAL A 17 -11.92 5.30 -12.26
N LEU A 18 -12.76 5.30 -11.23
CA LEU A 18 -12.31 5.18 -9.84
C LEU A 18 -11.71 3.80 -9.54
N LEU A 19 -12.28 2.71 -10.06
CA LEU A 19 -11.72 1.36 -9.92
C LEU A 19 -10.38 1.24 -10.63
N MET A 20 -10.26 1.78 -11.84
CA MET A 20 -8.99 1.85 -12.57
C MET A 20 -7.95 2.68 -11.81
N THR A 21 -8.37 3.80 -11.21
CA THR A 21 -7.51 4.61 -10.34
C THR A 21 -7.04 3.80 -9.13
N ALA A 22 -7.93 3.04 -8.48
CA ALA A 22 -7.59 2.17 -7.36
C ALA A 22 -6.56 1.11 -7.77
N TRP A 23 -6.77 0.46 -8.92
CA TRP A 23 -5.87 -0.54 -9.48
C TRP A 23 -4.49 0.06 -9.80
N VAL A 24 -4.44 1.21 -10.47
CA VAL A 24 -3.21 1.96 -10.76
C VAL A 24 -2.46 2.29 -9.47
N ARG A 25 -3.16 2.71 -8.42
CA ARG A 25 -2.57 3.06 -7.12
C ARG A 25 -2.26 1.85 -6.21
N GLY A 26 -2.70 0.64 -6.56
CA GLY A 26 -2.58 -0.55 -5.70
C GLY A 26 -3.41 -0.47 -4.41
N ILE A 27 -4.50 0.29 -4.42
CA ILE A 27 -5.40 0.46 -3.28
C ILE A 27 -6.51 -0.59 -3.39
N ARG A 28 -6.85 -1.27 -2.29
CA ARG A 28 -8.04 -2.14 -2.25
C ARG A 28 -9.29 -1.28 -2.12
N PRO A 29 -10.14 -1.17 -3.16
CA PRO A 29 -11.31 -0.32 -3.11
C PRO A 29 -12.39 -0.91 -2.19
N ARG A 30 -13.09 -0.06 -1.45
CA ARG A 30 -14.33 -0.44 -0.77
C ARG A 30 -15.50 -0.11 -1.69
N TRP A 31 -16.25 -1.12 -2.13
CA TRP A 31 -17.34 -0.97 -3.11
C TRP A 31 -18.35 0.13 -2.75
N ILE A 32 -18.74 0.24 -1.48
CA ILE A 32 -19.67 1.28 -1.01
C ILE A 32 -19.08 2.68 -1.25
N ARG A 33 -17.79 2.89 -0.99
CA ARG A 33 -17.13 4.19 -1.17
C ARG A 33 -17.02 4.57 -2.65
N ILE A 34 -16.74 3.59 -3.50
CA ILE A 34 -16.72 3.78 -4.96
C ILE A 34 -18.12 4.13 -5.45
N GLY A 35 -19.15 3.40 -5.01
CA GLY A 35 -20.55 3.68 -5.34
C GLY A 35 -20.99 5.08 -4.93
N CYS A 36 -20.69 5.51 -3.70
CA CYS A 36 -20.98 6.87 -3.24
C CYS A 36 -20.26 7.93 -4.07
N ALA A 37 -18.97 7.74 -4.34
CA ALA A 37 -18.18 8.68 -5.14
C ALA A 37 -18.70 8.78 -6.59
N ALA A 38 -19.00 7.65 -7.23
CA ALA A 38 -19.60 7.62 -8.56
C ALA A 38 -21.00 8.25 -8.58
N GLY A 39 -21.79 8.03 -7.51
CA GLY A 39 -23.09 8.67 -7.34
C GLY A 39 -23.00 10.20 -7.29
N ILE A 40 -21.95 10.76 -6.66
CA ILE A 40 -21.68 12.22 -6.67
C ILE A 40 -21.47 12.72 -8.11
N GLY A 41 -20.66 12.02 -8.91
CA GLY A 41 -20.41 12.38 -10.30
C GLY A 41 -21.67 12.28 -11.18
N ALA A 42 -22.40 11.17 -11.06
CA ALA A 42 -23.66 10.96 -11.77
C ALA A 42 -24.73 12.00 -11.43
N CYS A 43 -24.90 12.33 -10.15
CA CYS A 43 -25.79 13.41 -9.69
C CYS A 43 -25.37 14.76 -10.27
N TYR A 44 -24.07 15.07 -10.27
CA TYR A 44 -23.56 16.32 -10.84
C TYR A 44 -23.92 16.45 -12.34
N VAL A 45 -23.76 15.39 -13.13
CA VAL A 45 -24.12 15.43 -14.56
C VAL A 45 -25.61 15.63 -14.76
N VAL A 46 -26.46 15.00 -13.94
CA VAL A 46 -27.91 15.23 -13.98
C VAL A 46 -28.26 16.68 -13.64
N MET A 47 -27.60 17.28 -12.64
CA MET A 47 -27.83 18.67 -12.24
C MET A 47 -27.45 19.67 -13.32
N MET A 48 -26.50 19.34 -14.22
CA MET A 48 -26.13 20.21 -15.35
C MET A 48 -27.27 20.43 -16.36
N PHE A 49 -28.33 19.62 -16.34
CA PHE A 49 -29.52 19.83 -17.19
C PHE A 49 -30.49 20.88 -16.64
N VAL A 50 -30.29 21.37 -15.41
CA VAL A 50 -31.14 22.38 -14.78
C VAL A 50 -30.57 23.77 -15.09
N PRO A 51 -31.25 24.61 -15.90
CA PRO A 51 -30.70 25.91 -16.34
C PRO A 51 -30.37 26.86 -15.19
N GLN A 52 -31.12 26.77 -14.08
CA GLN A 52 -30.91 27.57 -12.87
C GLN A 52 -29.59 27.23 -12.15
N LEU A 53 -28.97 26.08 -12.45
CA LEU A 53 -27.71 25.61 -11.89
C LEU A 53 -26.52 25.87 -12.84
N SER A 54 -26.59 26.90 -13.68
CA SER A 54 -25.52 27.23 -14.65
C SER A 54 -24.15 27.46 -14.02
N PHE A 55 -24.07 27.83 -12.74
CA PHE A 55 -22.82 27.94 -12.00
C PHE A 55 -22.05 26.61 -11.92
N LEU A 56 -22.72 25.46 -12.02
CA LEU A 56 -22.11 24.13 -12.04
C LEU A 56 -21.16 23.92 -13.22
N PHE A 57 -21.33 24.68 -14.31
CA PHE A 57 -20.44 24.61 -15.47
C PHE A 57 -19.05 25.22 -15.21
N ALA A 58 -18.90 26.01 -14.16
CA ALA A 58 -17.64 26.66 -13.80
C ALA A 58 -16.54 25.64 -13.55
N PHE A 59 -15.35 25.92 -14.08
CA PHE A 59 -14.18 25.04 -13.95
C PHE A 59 -13.84 24.72 -12.48
N GLY A 60 -13.94 25.72 -11.58
CA GLY A 60 -13.68 25.54 -10.16
C GLY A 60 -14.62 24.52 -9.50
N ILE A 61 -15.89 24.48 -9.89
CA ILE A 61 -16.86 23.52 -9.35
C ILE A 61 -16.55 22.09 -9.83
N LYS A 62 -16.24 21.93 -11.12
CA LYS A 62 -15.79 20.64 -11.68
C LYS A 62 -14.55 20.11 -10.95
N PHE A 63 -13.59 21.00 -10.72
CA PHE A 63 -12.37 20.66 -10.00
C PHE A 63 -12.65 20.30 -8.53
N ALA A 64 -13.51 21.06 -7.83
CA ALA A 64 -13.89 20.74 -6.46
C ALA A 64 -14.62 19.40 -6.34
N LEU A 65 -15.51 19.09 -7.29
CA LEU A 65 -16.24 17.82 -7.31
C LEU A 65 -15.33 16.62 -7.59
N SER A 66 -14.36 16.75 -8.48
CA SER A 66 -13.40 15.66 -8.69
C SER A 66 -12.54 15.40 -7.45
N LEU A 67 -12.12 16.45 -6.73
CA LEU A 67 -11.45 16.32 -5.44
C LEU A 67 -12.35 15.61 -4.42
N LEU A 68 -13.62 15.98 -4.36
CA LEU A 68 -14.62 15.36 -3.48
C LEU A 68 -14.82 13.88 -3.81
N MET A 69 -14.90 13.50 -5.09
CA MET A 69 -15.02 12.09 -5.53
C MET A 69 -13.80 11.27 -5.12
N VAL A 70 -12.58 11.78 -5.36
CA VAL A 70 -11.32 11.11 -4.98
C VAL A 70 -11.26 10.95 -3.46
N TRP A 71 -11.66 11.97 -2.70
CA TRP A 71 -11.74 11.92 -1.26
C TRP A 71 -12.79 10.91 -0.76
N ALA A 72 -13.99 10.92 -1.32
CA ALA A 72 -15.05 9.97 -0.98
C ALA A 72 -14.61 8.52 -1.25
N ALA A 73 -13.97 8.27 -2.39
CA ALA A 73 -13.50 6.95 -2.80
C ALA A 73 -12.31 6.44 -1.95
N PHE A 74 -11.27 7.25 -1.74
CA PHE A 74 -9.99 6.79 -1.17
C PHE A 74 -9.69 7.34 0.23
N GLY A 75 -10.22 8.52 0.56
CA GLY A 75 -10.07 9.15 1.87
C GLY A 75 -8.83 10.02 1.97
N PHE A 76 -8.64 10.63 3.13
CA PHE A 76 -7.49 11.49 3.41
C PHE A 76 -6.60 10.86 4.48
N VAL A 77 -5.41 10.42 4.07
CA VAL A 77 -4.36 9.93 4.98
C VAL A 77 -3.24 10.97 5.13
N GLY A 78 -2.97 11.73 4.07
CA GLY A 78 -1.99 12.81 4.06
C GLY A 78 -1.89 13.46 2.67
N LEU A 79 -1.35 14.68 2.62
CA LEU A 79 -1.36 15.51 1.42
C LEU A 79 -0.63 14.85 0.23
N GLN A 80 0.55 14.26 0.45
CA GLN A 80 1.30 13.57 -0.61
C GLN A 80 0.54 12.36 -1.18
N HIS A 81 -0.09 11.56 -0.31
CA HIS A 81 -0.91 10.42 -0.75
C HIS A 81 -2.13 10.89 -1.55
N PHE A 82 -2.79 11.95 -1.09
CA PHE A 82 -3.96 12.52 -1.74
C PHE A 82 -3.63 13.11 -3.12
N LEU A 83 -2.55 13.89 -3.23
CA LEU A 83 -2.05 14.43 -4.52
C LEU A 83 -1.72 13.31 -5.52
N ARG A 84 -1.10 12.22 -5.07
CA ARG A 84 -0.82 11.07 -5.93
C ARG A 84 -2.10 10.37 -6.42
N ASN A 85 -3.14 10.32 -5.59
CA ASN A 85 -4.44 9.76 -6.00
C ASN A 85 -5.15 10.66 -7.01
N ILE A 86 -5.11 11.99 -6.80
CA ILE A 86 -5.63 12.97 -7.76
C ILE A 86 -4.91 12.86 -9.10
N ALA A 87 -3.57 12.80 -9.09
CA ALA A 87 -2.78 12.68 -10.31
C ALA A 87 -3.13 11.40 -11.08
N ALA A 88 -3.28 10.27 -10.39
CA ALA A 88 -3.71 9.02 -11.03
C ALA A 88 -5.14 9.10 -11.57
N PHE A 89 -6.07 9.69 -10.82
CA PHE A 89 -7.46 9.88 -11.27
C PHE A 89 -7.53 10.70 -12.56
N TYR A 90 -6.85 11.85 -12.61
CA TYR A 90 -6.79 12.64 -13.84
C TYR A 90 -6.04 11.91 -14.95
N GLY A 91 -4.99 11.15 -14.64
CA GLY A 91 -4.31 10.30 -15.62
C GLY A 91 -5.22 9.29 -16.30
N VAL A 92 -6.03 8.59 -15.51
CA VAL A 92 -7.00 7.62 -16.01
C VAL A 92 -8.06 8.31 -16.87
N ASN A 93 -8.64 9.43 -16.40
CA ASN A 93 -9.60 10.21 -17.18
C ASN A 93 -9.00 10.69 -18.50
N PHE A 94 -7.77 11.18 -18.45
CA PHE A 94 -7.06 11.68 -19.61
C PHE A 94 -6.83 10.56 -20.64
N ALA A 95 -6.34 9.40 -20.19
CA ALA A 95 -6.14 8.23 -21.05
C ALA A 95 -7.45 7.71 -21.65
N ALA A 96 -8.54 7.67 -20.86
CA ALA A 96 -9.85 7.26 -21.32
C ALA A 96 -10.39 8.21 -22.39
N ALA A 97 -10.36 9.52 -22.14
CA ALA A 97 -10.76 10.53 -23.12
C ALA A 97 -9.91 10.45 -24.39
N GLY A 98 -8.59 10.38 -24.25
CA GLY A 98 -7.66 10.24 -25.38
C GLY A 98 -7.90 8.97 -26.20
N GLY A 99 -8.23 7.84 -25.56
CA GLY A 99 -8.58 6.59 -26.23
C GLY A 99 -9.88 6.69 -27.01
N VAL A 100 -10.92 7.29 -26.42
CA VAL A 100 -12.21 7.53 -27.10
C VAL A 100 -12.03 8.46 -28.30
N PHE A 101 -11.35 9.59 -28.13
CA PHE A 101 -11.08 10.53 -29.22
C PHE A 101 -10.19 9.92 -30.30
N GLY A 102 -9.14 9.19 -29.92
CA GLY A 102 -8.25 8.50 -30.88
C GLY A 102 -9.00 7.46 -31.71
N LEU A 103 -9.82 6.63 -31.08
CA LEU A 103 -10.65 5.65 -31.79
C LEU A 103 -11.67 6.34 -32.70
N TYR A 104 -12.32 7.41 -32.22
CA TYR A 104 -13.24 8.21 -33.02
C TYR A 104 -12.58 8.75 -34.30
N PHE A 105 -11.36 9.27 -34.21
CA PHE A 105 -10.62 9.75 -35.38
C PHE A 105 -10.19 8.63 -36.33
N LEU A 106 -9.84 7.45 -35.81
CA LEU A 106 -9.47 6.31 -36.65
C LEU A 106 -10.66 5.69 -37.39
N LEU A 107 -11.86 5.74 -36.79
CA LEU A 107 -13.09 5.18 -37.36
C LEU A 107 -13.82 6.15 -38.29
N GLN A 108 -13.48 7.44 -38.30
CA GLN A 108 -13.97 8.34 -39.34
C GLN A 108 -13.41 7.95 -40.71
N SER A 109 -14.30 7.50 -41.60
CA SER A 109 -13.97 7.16 -43.00
C SER A 109 -13.22 8.29 -43.69
N SER A 110 -12.20 7.92 -44.48
CA SER A 110 -11.34 8.81 -45.26
C SER A 110 -12.07 9.84 -46.13
N THR A 111 -13.35 9.64 -46.45
CA THR A 111 -14.16 10.53 -47.30
C THR A 111 -14.48 11.89 -46.65
N SER A 112 -14.65 11.97 -45.33
CA SER A 112 -14.80 13.26 -44.63
C SER A 112 -13.45 13.95 -44.38
N PHE A 113 -12.37 13.17 -44.27
CA PHE A 113 -11.01 13.68 -44.16
C PHE A 113 -10.55 14.36 -45.47
N TRP A 114 -10.84 13.76 -46.63
CA TRP A 114 -10.54 14.34 -47.95
C TRP A 114 -11.44 15.56 -48.29
N ASN A 115 -12.72 15.53 -47.94
CA ASN A 115 -13.61 16.70 -48.11
C ASN A 115 -13.25 17.87 -47.19
N GLY A 116 -12.72 17.59 -45.98
CA GLY A 116 -12.14 18.61 -45.11
C GLY A 116 -10.87 19.25 -45.68
N ILE A 117 -10.01 18.46 -46.33
CA ILE A 117 -8.79 18.95 -47.00
C ILE A 117 -9.13 19.84 -48.22
N TRP A 118 -10.19 19.54 -48.97
CA TRP A 118 -10.60 20.39 -50.09
C TRP A 118 -11.20 21.73 -49.61
N PHE A 119 -11.91 21.73 -48.47
CA PHE A 119 -12.39 22.95 -47.81
C PHE A 119 -11.25 23.78 -47.19
N MET A 120 -10.11 23.17 -46.86
CA MET A 120 -8.92 23.85 -46.32
C MET A 120 -8.14 24.68 -47.36
N ARG A 121 -8.43 24.57 -48.67
CA ARG A 121 -7.83 25.45 -49.68
C ARG A 121 -8.44 26.86 -49.70
N THR A 122 -9.57 27.05 -49.03
CA THR A 122 -10.27 28.34 -48.87
C THR A 122 -10.29 28.77 -47.41
N GLY A 123 -9.11 29.10 -46.87
CA GLY A 123 -8.99 30.25 -45.95
C GLY A 123 -9.54 30.17 -44.52
N GLY A 124 -9.65 29.01 -43.88
CA GLY A 124 -9.95 28.98 -42.44
C GLY A 124 -9.63 27.65 -41.77
N GLN A 125 -8.97 27.72 -40.60
CA GLN A 125 -8.77 26.64 -39.61
C GLN A 125 -7.45 25.83 -39.62
N GLY A 126 -6.33 26.40 -40.09
CA GLY A 126 -4.99 25.81 -39.83
C GLY A 126 -4.56 25.81 -38.34
N THR A 127 -5.21 26.60 -37.49
CA THR A 127 -4.91 26.72 -36.05
C THR A 127 -5.55 25.63 -35.21
N ALA A 128 -6.70 25.09 -35.61
CA ALA A 128 -7.42 24.05 -34.86
C ALA A 128 -6.69 22.69 -34.90
N PHE A 129 -6.08 22.33 -36.03
CA PHE A 129 -5.34 21.09 -36.20
C PHE A 129 -4.05 21.05 -35.35
N ASN A 130 -3.28 22.16 -35.36
CA ASN A 130 -2.06 22.28 -34.56
C ASN A 130 -2.34 22.24 -33.05
N LEU A 131 -3.45 22.84 -32.62
CA LEU A 131 -3.85 22.83 -31.22
C LEU A 131 -4.32 21.43 -30.76
N SER A 132 -5.03 20.70 -31.62
CA SER A 132 -5.44 19.31 -31.34
C SER A 132 -4.24 18.36 -31.21
N LEU A 133 -3.23 18.50 -32.06
CA LEU A 133 -1.97 17.73 -31.97
C LEU A 133 -1.17 18.06 -30.72
N LEU A 134 -1.12 19.34 -30.32
CA LEU A 134 -0.45 19.76 -29.08
C LEU A 134 -1.11 19.14 -27.85
N PHE A 135 -2.45 19.18 -27.77
CA PHE A 135 -3.19 18.55 -26.67
C PHE A 135 -2.97 17.03 -26.64
N LEU A 136 -2.95 16.35 -27.80
CA LEU A 136 -2.62 14.92 -27.92
C LEU A 136 -1.14 14.59 -27.58
N GLY A 137 -0.22 15.54 -27.72
CA GLY A 137 1.16 15.39 -27.25
C GLY A 137 1.26 15.49 -25.73
N ILE A 138 0.62 16.51 -25.13
CA ILE A 138 0.58 16.73 -23.67
C ILE A 138 -0.10 15.56 -22.97
N ALA A 139 -1.21 15.12 -23.53
CA ALA A 139 -1.94 13.90 -23.22
C ALA A 139 -1.05 12.66 -23.04
N PHE A 140 -0.30 12.38 -24.10
CA PHE A 140 0.53 11.20 -24.21
C PHE A 140 1.73 11.29 -23.26
N ALA A 141 2.34 12.47 -23.16
CA ALA A 141 3.42 12.73 -22.20
C ALA A 141 2.94 12.56 -20.75
N ALA A 142 1.76 13.07 -20.41
CA ALA A 142 1.15 12.89 -19.08
C ALA A 142 0.85 11.41 -18.79
N ALA A 143 0.29 10.67 -19.76
CA ALA A 143 0.05 9.23 -19.63
C ALA A 143 1.35 8.44 -19.41
N LEU A 144 2.41 8.74 -20.16
CA LEU A 144 3.74 8.12 -19.98
C LEU A 144 4.36 8.46 -18.63
N LEU A 145 4.25 9.70 -18.18
CA LEU A 145 4.75 10.14 -16.88
C LEU A 145 4.03 9.42 -15.74
N ILE A 146 2.70 9.28 -15.84
CA ILE A 146 1.88 8.56 -14.86
C ILE A 146 2.20 7.07 -14.88
N TYR A 147 2.34 6.45 -16.06
CA TYR A 147 2.77 5.06 -16.22
C TYR A 147 4.13 4.82 -15.53
N ARG A 148 5.12 5.69 -15.75
CA ARG A 148 6.43 5.59 -15.09
C ARG A 148 6.34 5.75 -13.57
N LEU A 149 5.60 6.73 -13.07
CA LEU A 149 5.43 6.95 -11.62
C LEU A 149 4.76 5.75 -10.93
N VAL A 150 3.80 5.12 -11.60
CA VAL A 150 3.06 3.96 -11.09
C VAL A 150 3.94 2.72 -11.06
N LEU A 151 4.66 2.44 -12.15
CA LEU A 151 5.58 1.30 -12.19
C LEU A 151 6.73 1.43 -11.21
N SER A 152 7.33 2.61 -11.08
CA SER A 152 8.40 2.85 -10.10
C SER A 152 7.91 2.61 -8.67
N GLY A 153 6.69 3.04 -8.34
CA GLY A 153 6.09 2.78 -7.02
C GLY A 153 5.78 1.29 -6.78
N ARG A 154 5.37 0.55 -7.82
CA ARG A 154 5.15 -0.90 -7.73
C ARG A 154 6.45 -1.66 -7.54
N LYS A 155 7.48 -1.34 -8.33
CA LYS A 155 8.81 -1.98 -8.24
C LYS A 155 9.45 -1.77 -6.87
N GLN A 156 9.36 -0.56 -6.31
CA GLN A 156 9.89 -0.28 -4.97
C GLN A 156 9.13 -1.05 -3.88
N ARG A 157 7.80 -1.19 -4.01
CA ARG A 157 6.98 -1.96 -3.08
C ARG A 157 7.20 -3.47 -3.20
N GLU A 158 7.38 -3.99 -4.41
CA GLU A 158 7.75 -5.39 -4.64
C GLU A 158 9.15 -5.71 -4.10
N GLN A 159 10.12 -4.81 -4.26
CA GLN A 159 11.46 -4.97 -3.67
C GLN A 159 11.45 -4.97 -2.13
N LEU A 160 10.56 -4.19 -1.50
CA LEU A 160 10.38 -4.24 -0.05
C LEU A 160 9.65 -5.52 0.39
N LEU A 161 8.64 -5.96 -0.37
CA LEU A 161 7.87 -7.17 -0.06
C LEU A 161 8.64 -8.46 -0.31
N SER A 162 9.61 -8.50 -1.24
CA SER A 162 10.47 -9.66 -1.46
C SER A 162 11.33 -10.01 -0.24
N HIS A 163 11.52 -9.04 0.66
CA HIS A 163 12.25 -9.22 1.92
C HIS A 163 11.30 -9.43 3.11
N VAL A 164 9.99 -9.60 2.91
CA VAL A 164 9.06 -9.89 4.00
C VAL A 164 8.81 -11.40 4.10
N ALA A 165 8.98 -11.94 5.30
CA ALA A 165 8.75 -13.35 5.62
C ALA A 165 7.69 -13.50 6.72
N GLU A 166 7.04 -14.66 6.79
CA GLU A 166 6.21 -15.01 7.94
C GLU A 166 7.11 -15.43 9.10
N VAL A 167 6.88 -14.85 10.28
CA VAL A 167 7.63 -15.12 11.50
C VAL A 167 6.69 -15.78 12.49
N ILE A 168 7.09 -16.95 12.98
CA ILE A 168 6.37 -17.74 13.97
C ILE A 168 7.30 -17.88 15.19
N VAL A 169 6.87 -17.33 16.32
CA VAL A 169 7.62 -17.37 17.58
C VAL A 169 6.92 -18.31 18.54
N GLN A 170 7.68 -19.24 19.13
CA GLN A 170 7.18 -20.13 20.18
C GLN A 170 7.78 -19.78 21.54
N ILE A 171 6.94 -19.61 22.55
CA ILE A 171 7.33 -19.45 23.97
C ILE A 171 6.40 -20.30 24.84
N GLY A 172 6.90 -21.43 25.34
CA GLY A 172 6.10 -22.45 26.00
C GLY A 172 5.01 -22.97 25.07
N GLU A 173 3.76 -22.95 25.55
CA GLU A 173 2.57 -23.32 24.78
C GLU A 173 2.05 -22.18 23.87
N ARG A 174 2.61 -20.96 23.96
CA ARG A 174 2.14 -19.81 23.18
C ARG A 174 2.89 -19.71 21.86
N GLU A 175 2.13 -19.52 20.78
CA GLU A 175 2.64 -19.25 19.44
C GLU A 175 2.17 -17.87 18.97
N GLN A 176 3.09 -17.02 18.54
CA GLN A 176 2.78 -15.71 17.97
C GLN A 176 3.25 -15.64 16.52
N ARG A 177 2.35 -15.22 15.62
CA ARG A 177 2.61 -15.05 14.19
C ARG A 177 2.59 -13.59 13.79
N CYS A 178 3.50 -13.20 12.91
CA CYS A 178 3.49 -11.88 12.29
C CYS A 178 4.28 -11.87 10.97
N LYS A 179 4.27 -10.74 10.27
CA LYS A 179 5.14 -10.51 9.11
C LYS A 179 6.39 -9.76 9.55
N GLY A 180 7.56 -10.23 9.15
CA GLY A 180 8.84 -9.60 9.46
C GLY A 180 9.61 -9.19 8.20
N LEU A 181 10.23 -8.02 8.23
CA LEU A 181 11.16 -7.55 7.21
C LEU A 181 12.56 -8.10 7.49
N ILE A 182 13.16 -8.78 6.53
CA ILE A 182 14.55 -9.22 6.53
C ILE A 182 15.42 -8.00 6.29
N ASP A 183 16.05 -7.52 7.35
CA ASP A 183 16.88 -6.31 7.30
C ASP A 183 18.36 -6.68 7.35
N THR A 184 19.04 -6.56 6.22
CA THR A 184 20.48 -6.81 6.13
C THR A 184 21.31 -5.83 6.97
N GLY A 185 20.75 -4.68 7.34
CA GLY A 185 21.40 -3.66 8.18
C GLY A 185 21.25 -3.88 9.68
N ASN A 186 20.43 -4.85 10.10
CA ASN A 186 20.31 -5.18 11.51
C ASN A 186 21.55 -5.96 11.98
N HIS A 187 22.41 -5.29 12.74
CA HIS A 187 23.62 -5.85 13.36
C HIS A 187 23.49 -5.99 14.88
N LEU A 188 22.26 -6.02 15.42
CA LEU A 188 22.05 -6.05 16.86
C LEU A 188 22.30 -7.46 17.41
N TYR A 189 23.28 -7.55 18.31
CA TYR A 189 23.59 -8.76 19.08
C TYR A 189 23.58 -8.43 20.57
N ASP A 190 23.18 -9.41 21.38
CA ASP A 190 23.47 -9.37 22.81
C ASP A 190 24.99 -9.44 23.02
N PRO A 191 25.63 -8.43 23.64
CA PRO A 191 27.08 -8.38 23.81
C PRO A 191 27.64 -9.53 24.65
N LEU A 192 26.83 -10.14 25.54
CA LEU A 192 27.29 -11.21 26.42
C LEU A 192 27.29 -12.56 25.70
N THR A 193 26.15 -12.96 25.13
CA THR A 193 25.99 -14.30 24.53
C THR A 193 26.24 -14.34 23.02
N ARG A 194 26.43 -13.17 22.40
CA ARG A 194 26.45 -12.98 20.94
C ARG A 194 25.23 -13.61 20.26
N THR A 195 24.08 -13.53 20.92
CA THR A 195 22.81 -14.00 20.36
C THR A 195 22.23 -12.90 19.49
N PRO A 196 21.85 -13.19 18.23
CA PRO A 196 21.24 -12.19 17.34
C PRO A 196 19.91 -11.73 17.92
N VAL A 197 19.60 -10.44 17.73
CA VAL A 197 18.39 -9.81 18.24
C VAL A 197 17.52 -9.38 17.08
N MET A 198 16.35 -10.02 16.96
CA MET A 198 15.28 -9.53 16.09
C MET A 198 14.39 -8.55 16.85
N ILE A 199 13.72 -7.64 16.16
CA ILE A 199 12.86 -6.62 16.79
C ILE A 199 11.41 -6.93 16.42
N MET A 200 10.49 -6.84 17.38
CA MET A 200 9.05 -7.04 17.16
C MET A 200 8.24 -5.97 17.88
N GLU A 201 7.11 -5.57 17.29
CA GLU A 201 6.17 -4.68 17.96
C GLU A 201 5.65 -5.32 19.25
N ALA A 202 5.81 -4.63 20.38
CA ALA A 202 5.33 -5.06 21.70
C ALA A 202 3.82 -5.28 21.73
N ALA A 203 3.08 -4.58 20.86
CA ALA A 203 1.63 -4.73 20.72
C ALA A 203 1.20 -6.15 20.29
N LEU A 204 2.08 -6.94 19.65
CA LEU A 204 1.82 -8.34 19.33
C LEU A 204 1.66 -9.22 20.58
N TRP A 205 2.22 -8.77 21.71
CA TRP A 205 2.28 -9.51 22.97
C TRP A 205 1.38 -8.90 24.05
N ALA A 206 0.41 -8.06 23.65
CA ALA A 206 -0.46 -7.32 24.58
C ALA A 206 -1.32 -8.22 25.49
N GLY A 207 -1.57 -9.47 25.10
CA GLY A 207 -2.28 -10.46 25.92
C GLY A 207 -1.39 -11.21 26.93
N ASP A 208 -0.06 -11.09 26.78
CA ASP A 208 0.94 -11.85 27.55
C ASP A 208 1.76 -10.94 28.46
N LEU A 209 1.91 -9.67 28.08
CA LEU A 209 2.66 -8.65 28.82
C LEU A 209 1.71 -7.74 29.60
N PRO A 210 2.08 -7.30 30.82
CA PRO A 210 1.31 -6.32 31.57
C PRO A 210 1.11 -5.01 30.80
N PRO A 211 -0.08 -4.39 30.84
CA PRO A 211 -0.35 -3.13 30.12
C PRO A 211 0.60 -1.98 30.51
N SER A 212 0.98 -1.90 31.79
CA SER A 212 1.93 -0.93 32.33
C SER A 212 3.32 -1.05 31.68
N TRP A 213 3.70 -2.24 31.21
CA TRP A 213 4.97 -2.45 30.53
C TRP A 213 4.92 -1.93 29.10
N MET A 214 3.79 -2.07 28.41
CA MET A 214 3.63 -1.53 27.07
C MET A 214 3.82 -0.01 27.03
N GLU A 215 3.31 0.70 28.03
CA GLU A 215 3.53 2.14 28.17
C GLU A 215 5.01 2.48 28.42
N LYS A 216 5.65 1.77 29.35
CA LYS A 216 7.07 2.02 29.67
C LYS A 216 8.03 1.66 28.52
N ILE A 217 7.72 0.63 27.74
CA ILE A 217 8.46 0.26 26.52
C ILE A 217 8.30 1.38 25.47
N LYS A 218 7.09 1.93 25.28
CA LYS A 218 6.83 3.07 24.39
C LYS A 218 7.63 4.31 24.77
N GLU A 219 7.75 4.59 26.06
CA GLU A 219 8.48 5.74 26.58
C GLU A 219 10.01 5.55 26.60
N ALA A 220 10.51 4.38 26.15
CA ALA A 220 11.92 4.00 26.23
C ALA A 220 12.52 4.10 27.65
N GLN A 221 11.68 3.97 28.69
CA GLN A 221 12.08 4.01 30.09
C GLN A 221 12.35 2.60 30.63
N VAL A 222 13.13 1.81 29.89
CA VAL A 222 13.41 0.41 30.24
C VAL A 222 14.19 0.30 31.57
N ASP A 223 15.01 1.31 31.90
CA ASP A 223 15.73 1.37 33.17
C ASP A 223 14.79 1.42 34.38
N ARG A 224 13.62 2.07 34.24
CA ARG A 224 12.58 2.14 35.28
C ARG A 224 11.70 0.89 35.32
N LEU A 225 11.61 0.14 34.22
CA LEU A 225 10.96 -1.17 34.22
C LEU A 225 11.70 -2.10 35.18
N LEU A 226 13.03 -2.19 35.07
CA LEU A 226 13.86 -3.05 35.91
C LEU A 226 13.66 -2.80 37.41
N ALA A 227 13.50 -1.54 37.81
CA ALA A 227 13.25 -1.17 39.20
C ALA A 227 11.89 -1.65 39.75
N GLY A 228 10.91 -1.94 38.87
CA GLY A 228 9.54 -2.33 39.24
C GLY A 228 9.12 -3.73 38.79
N ILE A 229 9.99 -4.54 38.15
CA ILE A 229 9.67 -5.91 37.68
C ILE A 229 9.20 -6.85 38.83
N GLY A 230 9.50 -6.51 40.08
CA GLY A 230 9.07 -7.28 41.26
C GLY A 230 7.63 -7.05 41.73
N GLU A 231 6.93 -6.02 41.24
CA GLU A 231 5.57 -5.69 41.71
C GLU A 231 4.45 -6.34 40.89
N GLU A 232 4.74 -6.76 39.66
CA GLU A 232 3.75 -7.33 38.74
C GLU A 232 4.22 -8.70 38.21
N THR A 233 3.34 -9.70 38.28
CA THR A 233 3.64 -11.05 37.78
C THR A 233 3.54 -11.09 36.25
N CYS A 234 4.65 -11.40 35.60
CA CYS A 234 4.69 -11.67 34.16
C CYS A 234 5.07 -13.15 33.95
N VAL A 235 4.39 -13.82 33.03
CA VAL A 235 4.56 -15.26 32.77
C VAL A 235 5.98 -15.60 32.31
N TRP A 236 6.71 -14.61 31.76
CA TRP A 236 8.02 -14.78 31.15
C TRP A 236 9.14 -13.99 31.83
N GLN A 237 8.99 -13.66 33.13
CA GLN A 237 10.01 -12.88 33.86
C GLN A 237 11.43 -13.47 33.74
N ASP A 238 11.56 -14.79 33.79
CA ASP A 238 12.82 -15.54 33.67
C ASP A 238 13.45 -15.49 32.26
N ARG A 239 12.64 -15.17 31.25
CA ARG A 239 13.03 -15.07 29.84
C ARG A 239 13.37 -13.66 29.39
N LEU A 240 13.14 -12.66 30.24
CA LEU A 240 13.47 -11.27 29.94
C LEU A 240 14.97 -11.04 29.94
N ARG A 241 15.45 -10.29 28.96
CA ARG A 241 16.85 -9.88 28.81
C ARG A 241 16.89 -8.39 28.51
N LEU A 242 17.96 -7.73 28.95
CA LEU A 242 18.22 -6.35 28.62
C LEU A 242 19.31 -6.30 27.56
N VAL A 243 19.00 -5.74 26.39
CA VAL A 243 19.96 -5.64 25.28
C VAL A 243 20.36 -4.17 25.10
N PRO A 244 21.63 -3.80 25.31
CA PRO A 244 22.09 -2.47 24.95
C PRO A 244 22.12 -2.32 23.43
N TYR A 245 21.61 -1.19 22.93
CA TYR A 245 21.68 -0.84 21.51
C TYR A 245 22.03 0.63 21.34
N ARG A 246 22.51 1.00 20.15
CA ARG A 246 22.81 2.39 19.78
C ARG A 246 21.97 2.80 18.59
N GLY A 247 21.15 3.83 18.78
CA GLY A 247 20.46 4.48 17.68
C GLY A 247 21.39 5.47 16.97
N VAL A 248 21.09 5.78 15.70
CA VAL A 248 21.90 6.68 14.85
C VAL A 248 22.12 8.08 15.49
N ASN A 249 21.19 8.55 16.33
CA ASN A 249 21.24 9.87 16.98
C ASN A 249 21.02 9.84 18.51
N ARG A 250 21.22 8.70 19.16
CA ARG A 250 21.05 8.57 20.62
C ARG A 250 22.27 7.88 21.21
N GLY A 251 22.60 8.23 22.47
CA GLY A 251 23.59 7.49 23.25
C GLY A 251 23.21 6.02 23.42
N THR A 252 24.01 5.25 24.14
CA THR A 252 23.65 3.85 24.45
C THR A 252 22.29 3.81 25.15
N GLN A 253 21.34 3.08 24.57
CA GLN A 253 20.01 2.82 25.13
C GLN A 253 19.86 1.33 25.44
N PHE A 254 18.84 0.99 26.21
CA PHE A 254 18.49 -0.40 26.50
C PHE A 254 17.14 -0.77 25.91
N MET A 255 17.07 -1.98 25.36
CA MET A 255 15.86 -2.59 24.84
C MET A 255 15.51 -3.79 25.70
N LEU A 256 14.24 -3.90 26.07
CA LEU A 256 13.73 -5.12 26.69
C LEU A 256 13.59 -6.19 25.61
N ALA A 257 14.14 -7.37 25.85
CA ALA A 257 14.07 -8.49 24.94
C ALA A 257 13.51 -9.74 25.64
N LEU A 258 12.81 -10.58 24.88
CA LEU A 258 12.34 -11.89 25.30
C LEU A 258 13.20 -12.99 24.68
N LYS A 259 13.49 -14.02 25.47
CA LYS A 259 14.12 -15.26 24.98
C LYS A 259 13.04 -16.30 24.63
N PRO A 260 12.73 -16.51 23.34
CA PRO A 260 11.82 -17.56 22.92
C PRO A 260 12.48 -18.96 23.01
N ASP A 261 11.66 -20.01 22.87
CA ASP A 261 12.15 -21.38 22.73
C ASP A 261 12.61 -21.67 21.29
N ARG A 262 11.89 -21.12 20.31
CA ARG A 262 12.28 -21.13 18.90
C ARG A 262 11.61 -20.00 18.12
N VAL A 263 12.24 -19.65 17.00
CA VAL A 263 11.66 -18.81 15.96
C VAL A 263 11.78 -19.53 14.62
N ARG A 264 10.66 -19.60 13.90
CA ARG A 264 10.55 -20.15 12.56
C ARG A 264 10.22 -19.02 11.58
N ILE A 265 10.97 -18.93 10.50
CA ILE A 265 10.82 -17.93 9.45
C ILE A 265 10.47 -18.65 8.16
N GLU A 266 9.36 -18.28 7.53
CA GLU A 266 8.91 -18.86 6.26
C GLU A 266 8.97 -17.82 5.16
N GLN A 267 9.76 -18.10 4.11
CA GLN A 267 9.94 -17.22 2.96
C GLN A 267 9.96 -18.04 1.68
N GLU A 268 9.05 -17.75 0.75
CA GLU A 268 9.02 -18.36 -0.60
C GLU A 268 9.10 -19.90 -0.59
N GLY A 269 8.45 -20.55 0.39
CA GLY A 269 8.45 -22.01 0.55
C GLY A 269 9.66 -22.60 1.28
N ARG A 270 10.64 -21.76 1.67
CA ARG A 270 11.76 -22.14 2.54
C ARG A 270 11.39 -21.88 4.00
N VAL A 271 11.83 -22.78 4.87
CA VAL A 271 11.62 -22.69 6.31
C VAL A 271 12.97 -22.68 7.01
N PHE A 272 13.18 -21.63 7.80
CA PHE A 272 14.38 -21.41 8.60
C PHE A 272 14.00 -21.46 10.08
N GLU A 273 14.61 -22.35 10.85
CA GLU A 273 14.34 -22.48 12.29
C GLU A 273 15.59 -22.13 13.10
N SER A 274 15.42 -21.34 14.17
CA SER A 274 16.49 -20.95 15.08
C SER A 274 16.03 -20.98 16.54
N HIS A 275 16.85 -21.58 17.40
CA HIS A 275 16.71 -21.58 18.86
C HIS A 275 17.60 -20.53 19.54
N LYS A 276 18.54 -19.92 18.81
CA LYS A 276 19.49 -18.94 19.33
C LYS A 276 19.13 -17.56 18.79
N VAL A 277 18.14 -16.94 19.42
CA VAL A 277 17.64 -15.60 19.07
C VAL A 277 17.04 -14.92 20.30
N LEU A 278 17.11 -13.60 20.34
CA LEU A 278 16.35 -12.76 21.27
C LEU A 278 15.37 -11.89 20.49
N ILE A 279 14.23 -11.57 21.09
CA ILE A 279 13.19 -10.73 20.51
C ILE A 279 13.15 -9.42 21.29
N GLY A 280 13.76 -8.38 20.75
CA GLY A 280 13.65 -7.01 21.24
C GLY A 280 12.25 -6.45 21.01
N LEU A 281 11.67 -5.83 22.05
CA LEU A 281 10.33 -5.28 22.04
C LEU A 281 10.35 -3.79 21.69
N ASP A 282 9.72 -3.42 20.58
CA ASP A 282 9.51 -2.02 20.19
C ASP A 282 8.11 -1.56 20.60
N GLY A 283 8.00 -0.44 21.31
CA GLY A 283 6.70 0.05 21.79
C GLY A 283 5.85 0.73 20.70
N GLY A 284 6.47 1.11 19.59
CA GLY A 284 5.85 1.83 18.49
C GLY A 284 5.22 0.92 17.44
N LYS A 285 4.88 1.54 16.31
CA LYS A 285 4.62 0.82 15.06
C LYS A 285 5.84 0.96 14.18
N LEU A 286 6.36 -0.14 13.67
CA LEU A 286 7.50 -0.14 12.76
C LEU A 286 7.12 0.51 11.42
N VAL A 287 5.92 0.23 10.94
CA VAL A 287 5.35 0.82 9.72
C VAL A 287 3.87 1.16 9.92
N SER A 288 3.45 2.33 9.40
CA SER A 288 2.09 2.85 9.59
C SER A 288 1.00 2.04 8.90
N ASP A 289 1.30 1.37 7.78
CA ASP A 289 0.36 0.53 7.03
C ASP A 289 0.34 -0.94 7.46
N GLY A 290 1.19 -1.33 8.42
CA GLY A 290 1.28 -2.70 8.92
C GLY A 290 1.85 -3.71 7.93
N ALA A 291 2.62 -3.29 6.92
CA ALA A 291 3.25 -4.20 5.96
C ALA A 291 4.12 -5.28 6.63
N TYR A 292 4.79 -4.92 7.72
CA TYR A 292 5.52 -5.82 8.63
C TYR A 292 5.46 -5.26 10.06
N GLN A 293 5.64 -6.15 11.03
CA GLN A 293 5.58 -5.89 12.48
C GLN A 293 6.80 -6.46 13.21
N ALA A 294 7.77 -6.97 12.45
CA ALA A 294 9.04 -7.44 12.95
C ALA A 294 10.19 -7.04 12.01
N ILE A 295 11.41 -6.91 12.56
CA ILE A 295 12.67 -6.78 11.83
C ILE A 295 13.48 -8.05 12.13
N ILE A 296 13.65 -8.88 11.11
CA ILE A 296 14.35 -10.16 11.18
C ILE A 296 15.84 -9.89 11.06
N HIS A 297 16.62 -10.41 12.02
CA HIS A 297 18.07 -10.35 11.97
C HIS A 297 18.61 -11.29 10.85
N PRO A 298 19.53 -10.84 9.99
CA PRO A 298 19.91 -11.57 8.76
C PRO A 298 20.56 -12.93 9.03
N SER A 299 21.26 -13.07 10.16
CA SER A 299 21.85 -14.36 10.57
C SER A 299 20.83 -15.46 10.83
N LEU A 300 19.55 -15.13 11.06
CA LEU A 300 18.49 -16.13 11.25
C LEU A 300 18.13 -16.87 9.96
N ILE A 301 18.52 -16.32 8.81
CA ILE A 301 18.30 -16.89 7.49
C ILE A 301 19.61 -17.46 6.92
N GLN A 302 20.74 -16.82 7.23
CA GLN A 302 22.04 -17.26 6.74
C GLN A 302 22.63 -18.45 7.51
N ASN A 303 22.36 -18.56 8.82
CA ASN A 303 22.99 -19.55 9.70
C ASN A 303 22.00 -20.61 10.25
N SER A 304 20.77 -20.66 9.74
CA SER A 304 19.76 -21.63 10.17
C SER A 304 19.79 -22.90 9.32
N ASN A 305 19.38 -24.02 9.91
CA ASN A 305 19.21 -25.28 9.18
C ASN A 305 18.03 -25.13 8.23
N GLU A 306 18.30 -24.96 6.92
CA GLU A 306 17.27 -24.89 5.88
C GLU A 306 16.56 -26.25 5.81
N THR A 307 15.26 -26.27 6.14
CA THR A 307 14.43 -27.47 5.96
C THR A 307 13.53 -27.24 4.75
N LEU A 308 13.88 -27.88 3.62
CA LEU A 308 13.06 -27.86 2.42
C LEU A 308 11.78 -28.66 2.67
N THR A 309 10.67 -27.96 2.91
CA THR A 309 9.37 -28.62 2.99
C THR A 309 8.85 -28.78 1.57
N GLN A 310 9.00 -29.98 0.99
CA GLN A 310 8.26 -30.33 -0.22
C GLN A 310 6.77 -30.33 0.12
N VAL A 311 6.06 -29.28 -0.27
CA VAL A 311 4.59 -29.28 -0.23
C VAL A 311 4.12 -30.27 -1.29
N GLY A 312 3.83 -31.49 -0.85
CA GLY A 312 3.35 -32.58 -1.71
C GLY A 312 2.00 -32.25 -2.31
N LEU A 313 1.97 -32.05 -3.63
CA LEU A 313 0.76 -32.23 -4.43
C LEU A 313 0.47 -33.74 -4.53
N GLN A 314 -0.10 -34.34 -3.49
CA GLN A 314 -0.81 -35.61 -3.64
C GLN A 314 -2.19 -35.32 -4.23
N THR A 315 -2.26 -35.25 -5.55
CA THR A 315 -3.52 -35.45 -6.27
C THR A 315 -3.82 -36.95 -6.27
N GLY A 316 -4.73 -37.38 -5.39
CA GLY A 316 -5.33 -38.70 -5.46
C GLY A 316 -6.05 -38.87 -6.79
N ARG A 317 -5.51 -39.72 -7.67
CA ARG A 317 -6.24 -40.33 -8.78
C ARG A 317 -6.50 -41.78 -8.39
N GLU A 318 -7.66 -42.03 -7.79
CA GLU A 318 -8.26 -43.36 -7.82
C GLU A 318 -8.67 -43.66 -9.27
N LEU A 319 -8.14 -44.74 -9.83
CA LEU A 319 -8.66 -45.38 -11.04
C LEU A 319 -9.75 -46.36 -10.62
N PRO A 320 -10.98 -46.30 -11.18
CA PRO A 320 -11.93 -47.38 -11.03
C PRO A 320 -11.54 -48.56 -11.91
N LYS A 321 -11.89 -49.75 -11.42
CA LYS A 321 -11.66 -51.08 -12.01
C LYS A 321 -12.13 -51.22 -13.44
#